data_AF-A0A164Z009-F1
#
_entry.id   AF-A0A164Z009-F1
#
_cell.length_a   1.000
_cell.length_b   1.000
_cell.length_c   1.000
_cell.angle_alpha   90.00
_cell.angle_beta   90.00
_cell.angle_gamma   90.00
#
_symmetry.space_group_name_H-M   'P 1'
#
loop_
_entity.id
_entity.type
_entity.pdbx_description
1 polymer ?
#
loop_
_entity_poly.entity_id
_entity_poly.type
_entity_poly.pdbx_seq_one_letter_code
_entity_poly.pdbx_strand_id
1 'polypeptide(L)'
;MHIPPELIRKIAESIRKSDRESLRTKTWSNWHSESLELIALSSVSKMCREETIPVLWSEVFVYSGNWRDIGRLEGRVSNLLRALKGSLSKPSYASHVKHLSLNLAFKNLYASTPETLISRIQELLLISPHLRYLRLSHHEHGIPLIPRLSSLALPDLKMISFHFSPPNKERFDLLGQFFLNHLGIEDANLSLENNFDPQALRSLNPLPNLQRFEGSLGDLKMLSSGSHLTTVECTIAPRYDQSIDETLAQELSLLANPFPHVTHLYISSRNVPLTSVSLKAIAASFPSLEYIDGLQATKEYLDFMKTDIESLSWCLPRLHTLRMYERPKAENDTRSSGKTDIPSHDDLKRAFNDSRRLFPSIVQVRLSAQTLVGTD
;
A
#
# COMPACT_ATOMS: atom_id res chain seq x y z
N MET A 1 39.99 -17.36 -13.58
CA MET A 1 39.73 -16.34 -12.53
C MET A 1 38.57 -16.85 -11.70
N HIS A 2 38.72 -17.04 -10.39
CA HIS A 2 37.67 -17.58 -9.53
C HIS A 2 36.94 -16.41 -8.87
N ILE A 3 35.64 -16.23 -9.14
CA ILE A 3 34.82 -15.25 -8.44
C ILE A 3 34.43 -15.89 -7.08
N PRO A 4 34.58 -15.19 -5.95
CA PRO A 4 34.12 -15.67 -4.65
C PRO A 4 32.59 -15.89 -4.61
N PRO A 5 32.09 -16.95 -3.93
CA PRO A 5 30.64 -17.20 -3.79
C PRO A 5 29.86 -16.00 -3.26
N GLU A 6 30.43 -15.26 -2.31
CA GLU A 6 29.78 -14.12 -1.67
C GLU A 6 29.54 -12.97 -2.66
N LEU A 7 30.41 -12.82 -3.67
CA LEU A 7 30.21 -11.82 -4.72
C LEU A 7 29.10 -12.25 -5.67
N ILE A 8 29.03 -13.54 -6.01
CA ILE A 8 27.93 -14.08 -6.83
C ILE A 8 26.59 -13.88 -6.13
N ARG A 9 26.53 -14.16 -4.82
CA ARG A 9 25.34 -13.91 -4.01
C ARG A 9 24.93 -12.45 -4.03
N LYS A 10 25.87 -11.52 -3.84
CA LYS A 10 25.60 -10.08 -3.94
C LYS A 10 25.09 -9.65 -5.31
N ILE A 11 25.62 -10.24 -6.39
CA ILE A 11 25.12 -10.01 -7.74
C ILE A 11 23.67 -10.48 -7.84
N ALA A 12 23.36 -11.70 -7.39
CA ALA A 12 21.99 -12.21 -7.38
C ALA A 12 21.04 -11.32 -6.54
N GLU A 13 21.46 -10.89 -5.36
CA GLU A 13 20.70 -9.97 -4.50
C GLU A 13 20.53 -8.58 -5.14
N SER A 14 21.48 -8.11 -5.96
CA SER A 14 21.35 -6.84 -6.69
C SER A 14 20.37 -6.92 -7.87
N ILE A 15 20.26 -8.10 -8.50
CA ILE A 15 19.23 -8.38 -9.51
C ILE A 15 17.85 -8.41 -8.84
N ARG A 16 17.74 -9.12 -7.72
CA ARG A 16 16.49 -9.24 -6.95
C ARG A 16 16.28 -8.02 -6.04
N LYS A 17 15.61 -6.99 -6.56
CA LYS A 17 15.27 -5.79 -5.77
C LYS A 17 14.18 -6.10 -4.74
N SER A 18 14.57 -6.43 -3.51
CA SER A 18 13.66 -6.80 -2.41
C SER A 18 13.65 -5.83 -1.24
N ASP A 19 14.07 -4.58 -1.46
CA ASP A 19 13.83 -3.52 -0.48
C ASP A 19 12.33 -3.22 -0.35
N ARG A 20 11.94 -2.56 0.76
CA ARG A 20 10.53 -2.33 1.10
C ARG A 20 9.76 -1.58 0.01
N GLU A 21 10.38 -0.58 -0.60
CA GLU A 21 9.73 0.25 -1.62
C GLU A 21 9.56 -0.52 -2.93
N SER A 22 10.59 -1.27 -3.33
CA SER A 22 10.50 -2.17 -4.48
C SER A 22 9.39 -3.19 -4.28
N LEU A 23 9.27 -3.84 -3.11
CA LEU A 23 8.21 -4.84 -2.87
C LEU A 23 6.79 -4.27 -3.00
N ARG A 24 6.57 -3.02 -2.58
CA ARG A 24 5.26 -2.34 -2.67
C ARG A 24 4.82 -2.14 -4.11
N THR A 25 5.76 -1.72 -4.96
CA THR A 25 5.47 -1.30 -6.35
C THR A 25 5.79 -2.38 -7.39
N LYS A 26 6.42 -3.48 -6.98
CA LYS A 26 6.86 -4.53 -7.91
C LYS A 26 5.68 -5.17 -8.63
N THR A 27 5.75 -5.10 -9.95
CA THR A 27 4.80 -5.76 -10.85
C THR A 27 5.28 -7.18 -11.19
N TRP A 28 4.37 -7.99 -11.75
CA TRP A 28 4.73 -9.29 -12.30
C TRP A 28 5.82 -9.18 -13.38
N SER A 29 5.78 -8.13 -14.21
CA SER A 29 6.78 -7.91 -15.27
C SER A 29 8.17 -7.69 -14.69
N ASN A 30 8.29 -6.85 -13.66
CA ASN A 30 9.57 -6.63 -12.98
C ASN A 30 10.10 -7.93 -12.35
N TRP A 31 9.26 -8.62 -11.57
CA TRP A 31 9.64 -9.89 -10.95
C TRP A 31 10.05 -10.95 -11.99
N HIS A 32 9.35 -11.02 -13.12
CA HIS A 32 9.63 -11.99 -14.18
C HIS A 32 10.97 -11.72 -14.85
N SER A 33 11.26 -10.45 -15.18
CA SER A 33 12.55 -10.03 -15.74
C SER A 33 13.72 -10.39 -14.81
N GLU A 34 13.61 -10.03 -13.53
CA GLU A 34 14.61 -10.39 -12.50
C GLU A 34 14.80 -11.91 -12.42
N SER A 35 13.70 -12.67 -12.49
CA SER A 35 13.75 -14.14 -12.41
C SER A 35 14.45 -14.77 -13.62
N LEU A 36 14.25 -14.24 -14.83
CA LEU A 36 14.97 -14.70 -16.02
C LEU A 36 16.48 -14.45 -15.92
N GLU A 37 16.87 -13.28 -15.42
CA GLU A 37 18.28 -12.95 -15.16
C GLU A 37 18.90 -13.89 -14.11
N LEU A 38 18.18 -14.18 -13.02
CA LEU A 38 18.63 -15.13 -12.00
C LEU A 38 18.73 -16.56 -12.53
N ILE A 39 17.80 -16.98 -13.41
CA ILE A 39 17.88 -18.29 -14.07
C ILE A 39 19.12 -18.36 -14.97
N ALA A 40 19.38 -17.31 -15.75
CA ALA A 40 20.57 -17.22 -16.59
C ALA A 40 21.85 -17.29 -15.74
N LEU A 41 21.92 -16.52 -14.66
CA LEU A 41 23.06 -16.54 -13.72
C LEU A 41 23.26 -17.94 -13.12
N SER A 42 22.19 -18.61 -12.71
CA SER A 42 22.25 -19.96 -12.16
C SER A 42 22.76 -21.02 -13.14
N SER A 43 22.72 -20.73 -14.44
CA SER A 43 23.16 -21.64 -15.51
C SER A 43 24.65 -21.48 -15.87
N VAL A 44 25.33 -20.46 -15.35
CA VAL A 44 26.74 -20.17 -15.67
C VAL A 44 27.71 -21.20 -15.09
N SER A 45 27.51 -21.61 -13.84
CA SER A 45 28.36 -22.60 -13.17
C SER A 45 27.65 -23.21 -11.96
N LYS A 46 28.20 -24.32 -11.42
CA LYS A 46 27.68 -24.94 -10.19
C LYS A 46 27.65 -23.96 -9.01
N MET A 47 28.72 -23.18 -8.84
CA MET A 47 28.79 -22.16 -7.77
C MET A 47 27.76 -21.05 -7.99
N CYS A 48 27.58 -20.59 -9.23
CA CYS A 48 26.54 -19.61 -9.54
C CYS A 48 25.15 -20.14 -9.20
N ARG A 49 24.90 -21.42 -9.50
CA ARG A 49 23.64 -22.07 -9.17
C ARG A 49 23.39 -22.10 -7.66
N GLU A 50 24.37 -22.50 -6.86
CA GLU A 50 24.24 -22.66 -5.42
C GLU A 50 23.92 -21.33 -4.71
N GLU A 51 24.56 -20.23 -5.13
CA GLU A 51 24.33 -18.91 -4.53
C GLU A 51 23.07 -18.21 -5.09
N THR A 52 22.69 -18.48 -6.34
CA THR A 52 21.56 -17.81 -6.98
C THR A 52 20.22 -18.44 -6.63
N ILE A 53 20.16 -19.77 -6.45
CA ILE A 53 18.90 -20.48 -6.14
C ILE A 53 18.19 -19.92 -4.89
N PRO A 54 18.87 -19.69 -3.74
CA PRO A 54 18.24 -19.09 -2.57
C PRO A 54 17.62 -17.72 -2.84
N VAL A 55 18.26 -16.89 -3.67
CA VAL A 55 17.76 -15.57 -4.05
C VAL A 55 16.59 -15.67 -5.04
N LEU A 56 16.68 -16.57 -6.02
CA LEU A 56 15.61 -16.86 -6.97
C LEU A 56 14.31 -17.23 -6.27
N TRP A 57 14.39 -18.15 -5.29
CA TRP A 57 13.23 -18.63 -4.52
C TRP A 57 12.84 -17.75 -3.34
N SER A 58 13.57 -16.67 -3.08
CA SER A 58 13.23 -15.75 -1.99
C SER A 58 11.93 -14.99 -2.20
N GLU A 59 11.50 -14.85 -3.45
CA GLU A 59 10.30 -14.13 -3.83
C GLU A 59 9.49 -14.95 -4.84
N VAL A 60 8.23 -15.22 -4.47
CA VAL A 60 7.31 -16.03 -5.25
C VAL A 60 6.10 -15.19 -5.65
N PHE A 61 5.85 -15.12 -6.96
CA PHE A 61 4.71 -14.41 -7.53
C PHE A 61 3.76 -15.39 -8.21
N VAL A 62 2.51 -15.40 -7.77
CA VAL A 62 1.43 -16.16 -8.38
C VAL A 62 0.38 -15.17 -8.87
N TYR A 63 0.18 -15.12 -10.18
CA TYR A 63 -0.74 -14.17 -10.82
C TYR A 63 -1.76 -14.88 -11.70
N SER A 64 -3.02 -14.47 -11.57
CA SER A 64 -4.12 -14.83 -12.46
C SER A 64 -5.06 -13.63 -12.65
N GLY A 65 -5.25 -13.20 -13.89
CA GLY A 65 -6.13 -12.08 -14.23
C GLY A 65 -7.51 -12.48 -14.78
N ASN A 66 -7.81 -13.78 -14.90
CA ASN A 66 -9.08 -14.25 -15.48
C ASN A 66 -9.56 -15.56 -14.83
N TRP A 67 -10.86 -15.64 -14.54
CA TRP A 67 -11.49 -16.86 -14.00
C TRP A 67 -11.33 -18.07 -14.94
N ARG A 68 -11.31 -17.85 -16.26
CA ARG A 68 -11.12 -18.92 -17.25
C ARG A 68 -9.79 -19.65 -17.09
N ASP A 69 -8.82 -19.02 -16.45
CA ASP A 69 -7.50 -19.61 -16.20
C ASP A 69 -7.39 -20.28 -14.82
N ILE A 70 -8.47 -20.43 -14.06
CA ILE A 70 -8.38 -20.95 -12.68
C ILE A 70 -7.83 -22.38 -12.60
N GLY A 71 -8.17 -23.26 -13.54
CA GLY A 71 -7.59 -24.60 -13.61
C GLY A 71 -6.08 -24.57 -13.91
N ARG A 72 -5.63 -23.60 -14.74
CA ARG A 72 -4.20 -23.37 -15.01
C ARG A 72 -3.50 -22.80 -13.79
N LEU A 73 -4.14 -21.88 -13.08
CA LEU A 73 -3.64 -21.34 -11.81
C LEU A 73 -3.48 -22.46 -10.78
N GLU A 74 -4.49 -23.29 -10.61
CA GLU A 74 -4.44 -24.45 -9.71
C GLU A 74 -3.28 -25.40 -10.10
N GLY A 75 -3.06 -25.64 -11.40
CA GLY A 75 -1.91 -26.39 -11.89
C GLY A 75 -0.56 -25.71 -11.66
N ARG A 76 -0.49 -24.37 -11.70
CA ARG A 76 0.71 -23.59 -11.38
C ARG A 76 1.04 -23.66 -9.90
N VAL A 77 0.07 -23.44 -9.01
CA VAL A 77 0.23 -23.61 -7.55
C VAL A 77 0.57 -25.06 -7.22
N SER A 78 -0.09 -26.01 -7.88
CA SER A 78 0.40 -27.35 -8.27
C SER A 78 1.89 -27.58 -8.23
N ASN A 79 2.48 -27.13 -9.31
CA ASN A 79 3.88 -27.35 -9.63
C ASN A 79 4.80 -26.57 -8.68
N LEU A 80 4.36 -25.38 -8.25
CA LEU A 80 5.08 -24.56 -7.28
C LEU A 80 5.21 -25.28 -5.93
N LEU A 81 4.11 -25.79 -5.37
CA LEU A 81 4.14 -26.57 -4.13
C LEU A 81 5.06 -27.78 -4.25
N ARG A 82 4.99 -28.51 -5.37
CA ARG A 82 5.88 -29.64 -5.63
C ARG A 82 7.36 -29.22 -5.67
N ALA A 83 7.66 -28.08 -6.28
CA ALA A 83 9.01 -27.54 -6.32
C ALA A 83 9.49 -27.10 -4.93
N LEU A 84 8.64 -26.42 -4.16
CA LEU A 84 8.97 -25.90 -2.84
C LEU A 84 9.18 -27.02 -1.81
N LYS A 85 8.31 -28.04 -1.79
CA LYS A 85 8.46 -29.20 -0.89
C LYS A 85 9.69 -30.05 -1.18
N GLY A 86 10.20 -29.99 -2.40
CA GLY A 86 11.25 -30.89 -2.88
C GLY A 86 10.75 -32.33 -3.02
N SER A 87 11.69 -33.24 -3.20
CA SER A 87 11.45 -34.70 -3.22
C SER A 87 12.57 -35.39 -2.45
N LEU A 88 12.48 -36.72 -2.25
CA LEU A 88 13.59 -37.50 -1.66
C LEU A 88 14.94 -37.25 -2.36
N SER A 89 14.90 -36.87 -3.64
CA SER A 89 16.06 -36.61 -4.50
C SER A 89 16.33 -35.13 -4.79
N LYS A 90 15.51 -34.19 -4.31
CA LYS A 90 15.64 -32.75 -4.62
C LYS A 90 15.47 -31.90 -3.36
N PRO A 91 16.34 -30.90 -3.13
CA PRO A 91 16.23 -30.03 -1.97
C PRO A 91 14.89 -29.29 -1.96
N SER A 92 14.35 -29.08 -0.75
CA SER A 92 13.23 -28.17 -0.51
C SER A 92 13.72 -26.72 -0.66
N TYR A 93 12.94 -25.90 -1.38
CA TYR A 93 13.22 -24.47 -1.51
C TYR A 93 12.33 -23.62 -0.60
N ALA A 94 11.44 -24.25 0.17
CA ALA A 94 10.45 -23.55 0.98
C ALA A 94 11.09 -22.66 2.06
N SER A 95 12.26 -23.06 2.59
CA SER A 95 13.03 -22.26 3.57
C SER A 95 13.61 -20.97 2.99
N HIS A 96 13.67 -20.82 1.67
CA HIS A 96 14.15 -19.60 1.04
C HIS A 96 13.05 -18.55 0.88
N VAL A 97 11.77 -18.96 0.84
CA VAL A 97 10.63 -18.08 0.57
C VAL A 97 10.48 -17.06 1.69
N LYS A 98 10.69 -15.79 1.35
CA LYS A 98 10.53 -14.64 2.24
C LYS A 98 9.37 -13.74 1.81
N HIS A 99 9.06 -13.71 0.52
CA HIS A 99 8.06 -12.82 -0.04
C HIS A 99 7.10 -13.62 -0.91
N LEU A 100 5.81 -13.49 -0.65
CA LEU A 100 4.76 -14.16 -1.40
C LEU A 100 3.73 -13.15 -1.88
N SER A 101 3.52 -13.10 -3.19
CA SER A 101 2.48 -12.30 -3.82
C SER A 101 1.51 -13.19 -4.55
N LEU A 102 0.26 -13.23 -4.09
CA LEU A 102 -0.85 -13.93 -4.73
C LEU A 102 -1.86 -12.90 -5.25
N ASN A 103 -1.88 -12.71 -6.57
CA ASN A 103 -2.89 -11.91 -7.22
C ASN A 103 -3.96 -12.82 -7.84
N LEU A 104 -5.12 -12.83 -7.20
CA LEU A 104 -6.30 -13.63 -7.50
C LEU A 104 -7.45 -12.71 -7.96
N ALA A 105 -7.12 -11.69 -8.76
CA ALA A 105 -8.09 -10.75 -9.32
C ALA A 105 -8.88 -11.39 -10.47
N PHE A 106 -9.95 -12.11 -10.12
CA PHE A 106 -10.85 -12.69 -11.10
C PHE A 106 -11.97 -11.72 -11.47
N LYS A 107 -12.03 -11.29 -12.73
CA LYS A 107 -13.02 -10.32 -13.24
C LYS A 107 -14.47 -10.84 -13.32
N ASN A 108 -14.81 -12.00 -12.74
CA ASN A 108 -16.12 -12.65 -12.94
C ASN A 108 -16.83 -12.93 -11.61
N LEU A 109 -18.01 -12.32 -11.43
CA LEU A 109 -18.74 -12.14 -10.15
C LEU A 109 -19.56 -13.35 -9.64
N TYR A 110 -19.43 -14.53 -10.26
CA TYR A 110 -20.40 -15.61 -10.03
C TYR A 110 -19.80 -16.98 -9.66
N ALA A 111 -18.48 -17.08 -9.51
CA ALA A 111 -17.85 -18.37 -9.27
C ALA A 111 -16.98 -18.36 -8.01
N SER A 112 -17.21 -19.34 -7.13
CA SER A 112 -16.47 -19.51 -5.89
C SER A 112 -15.08 -20.10 -6.15
N THR A 113 -14.08 -19.59 -5.44
CA THR A 113 -12.70 -20.12 -5.52
C THR A 113 -12.70 -21.61 -5.16
N PRO A 114 -12.15 -22.52 -5.99
CA PRO A 114 -12.12 -23.95 -5.70
C PRO A 114 -11.41 -24.25 -4.38
N GLU A 115 -12.00 -25.09 -3.52
CA GLU A 115 -11.41 -25.47 -2.22
C GLU A 115 -10.02 -26.11 -2.38
N THR A 116 -9.78 -26.78 -3.52
CA THR A 116 -8.47 -27.34 -3.87
C THR A 116 -7.40 -26.25 -3.99
N LEU A 117 -7.73 -25.13 -4.64
CA LEU A 117 -6.82 -23.98 -4.76
C LEU A 117 -6.59 -23.31 -3.40
N ILE A 118 -7.64 -23.13 -2.61
CA ILE A 118 -7.55 -22.55 -1.25
C ILE A 118 -6.66 -23.40 -0.35
N SER A 119 -6.87 -24.71 -0.33
CA SER A 119 -6.07 -25.68 0.43
C SER A 119 -4.60 -25.63 0.02
N ARG A 120 -4.33 -25.49 -1.28
CA ARG A 120 -2.96 -25.37 -1.82
C ARG A 120 -2.30 -24.05 -1.44
N ILE A 121 -3.04 -22.95 -1.45
CA ILE A 121 -2.54 -21.65 -1.00
C ILE A 121 -2.21 -21.71 0.50
N GLN A 122 -3.10 -22.27 1.31
CA GLN A 122 -2.86 -22.48 2.73
C GLN A 122 -1.60 -23.33 2.96
N GLU A 123 -1.45 -24.42 2.22
CA GLU A 123 -0.27 -25.27 2.30
C GLU A 123 1.01 -24.50 1.93
N LEU A 124 0.94 -23.64 0.91
CA LEU A 124 2.08 -22.82 0.50
C LEU A 124 2.52 -21.86 1.61
N LEU A 125 1.56 -21.26 2.30
CA LEU A 125 1.83 -20.41 3.46
C LEU A 125 2.44 -21.21 4.62
N LEU A 126 1.91 -22.41 4.91
CA LEU A 126 2.39 -23.28 5.98
C LEU A 126 3.83 -23.75 5.80
N ILE A 127 4.25 -24.02 4.56
CA ILE A 127 5.62 -24.49 4.28
C ILE A 127 6.64 -23.36 4.18
N SER A 128 6.22 -22.09 4.32
CA SER A 128 7.08 -20.90 4.17
C SER A 128 7.36 -20.27 5.55
N PRO A 129 8.21 -20.87 6.40
CA PRO A 129 8.36 -20.46 7.81
C PRO A 129 8.98 -19.07 7.98
N HIS A 130 9.71 -18.58 6.97
CA HIS A 130 10.42 -17.30 6.99
C HIS A 130 9.71 -16.20 6.19
N LEU A 131 8.40 -16.34 5.99
CA LEU A 131 7.62 -15.38 5.24
C LEU A 131 7.58 -14.03 5.96
N ARG A 132 8.16 -13.00 5.33
CA ARG A 132 8.24 -11.61 5.81
C ARG A 132 7.26 -10.67 5.13
N TYR A 133 6.89 -10.97 3.89
CA TYR A 133 5.93 -10.19 3.11
C TYR A 133 4.85 -11.08 2.53
N LEU A 134 3.59 -10.70 2.75
CA LEU A 134 2.43 -11.35 2.19
C LEU A 134 1.54 -10.34 1.46
N ARG A 135 1.49 -10.46 0.13
CA ARG A 135 0.55 -9.72 -0.71
C ARG A 135 -0.55 -10.64 -1.20
N LEU A 136 -1.79 -10.25 -0.94
CA LEU A 136 -2.98 -10.95 -1.37
C LEU A 136 -3.95 -9.92 -1.97
N SER A 137 -4.25 -10.06 -3.25
CA SER A 137 -5.30 -9.28 -3.90
C SER A 137 -6.39 -10.21 -4.42
N HIS A 138 -7.63 -9.97 -4.02
CA HIS A 138 -8.77 -10.80 -4.41
C HIS A 138 -10.05 -9.94 -4.47
N HIS A 139 -10.79 -10.00 -5.57
CA HIS A 139 -12.06 -9.27 -5.73
C HIS A 139 -13.21 -10.02 -5.06
N GLU A 140 -13.99 -9.34 -4.20
CA GLU A 140 -15.32 -9.62 -3.60
C GLU A 140 -15.65 -11.05 -3.08
N HIS A 141 -14.83 -12.06 -3.40
CA HIS A 141 -15.09 -13.48 -3.19
C HIS A 141 -13.92 -14.19 -2.50
N GLY A 142 -13.06 -13.44 -1.79
CA GLY A 142 -11.99 -13.97 -0.92
C GLY A 142 -12.51 -14.75 0.30
N ILE A 143 -13.82 -14.98 0.34
CA ILE A 143 -14.64 -15.63 1.37
C ILE A 143 -13.99 -16.88 1.98
N PRO A 144 -13.32 -17.77 1.22
CA PRO A 144 -12.80 -19.01 1.80
C PRO A 144 -11.37 -18.91 2.37
N LEU A 145 -10.57 -17.92 1.95
CA LEU A 145 -9.16 -17.86 2.37
C LEU A 145 -9.01 -17.21 3.75
N ILE A 146 -9.86 -16.24 4.09
CA ILE A 146 -9.80 -15.51 5.36
C ILE A 146 -9.81 -16.43 6.60
N PRO A 147 -10.72 -17.43 6.72
CA PRO A 147 -10.69 -18.36 7.86
C PRO A 147 -9.41 -19.17 7.96
N ARG A 148 -8.76 -19.46 6.82
CA ARG A 148 -7.47 -20.16 6.82
C ARG A 148 -6.39 -19.21 7.32
N LEU A 149 -6.35 -17.98 6.78
CA LEU A 149 -5.38 -16.94 7.18
C LEU A 149 -5.40 -16.70 8.69
N SER A 150 -6.58 -16.52 9.29
CA SER A 150 -6.72 -16.25 10.73
C SER A 150 -6.13 -17.33 11.64
N SER A 151 -5.94 -18.55 11.13
CA SER A 151 -5.35 -19.67 11.88
C SER A 151 -3.86 -19.88 11.63
N LEU A 152 -3.28 -19.19 10.64
CA LEU A 152 -1.86 -19.33 10.32
C LEU A 152 -0.99 -18.57 11.32
N ALA A 153 0.16 -19.15 11.62
CA ALA A 153 1.22 -18.52 12.40
C ALA A 153 2.40 -18.22 11.48
N LEU A 154 2.60 -16.93 11.19
CA LEU A 154 3.69 -16.44 10.35
C LEU A 154 4.60 -15.53 11.21
N PRO A 155 5.50 -16.12 12.04
CA PRO A 155 6.20 -15.37 13.09
C PRO A 155 7.14 -14.28 12.54
N ASP A 156 7.66 -14.48 11.33
CA ASP A 156 8.58 -13.55 10.67
C ASP A 156 7.84 -12.47 9.84
N LEU A 157 6.50 -12.45 9.85
CA LEU A 157 5.71 -11.55 9.00
C LEU A 157 5.87 -10.09 9.46
N LYS A 158 6.36 -9.24 8.55
CA LYS A 158 6.64 -7.81 8.79
C LYS A 158 5.81 -6.88 7.92
N MET A 159 5.37 -7.35 6.76
CA MET A 159 4.73 -6.52 5.76
C MET A 159 3.51 -7.25 5.18
N ILE A 160 2.40 -6.56 5.05
CA ILE A 160 1.18 -7.09 4.41
C ILE A 160 0.65 -6.14 3.34
N SER A 161 0.07 -6.71 2.29
CA SER A 161 -0.68 -5.96 1.28
C SER A 161 -1.97 -6.73 0.97
N PHE A 162 -3.08 -6.26 1.52
CA PHE A 162 -4.37 -6.92 1.46
C PHE A 162 -5.39 -6.03 0.75
N HIS A 163 -5.86 -6.50 -0.39
CA HIS A 163 -6.92 -5.85 -1.16
C HIS A 163 -8.09 -6.82 -1.25
N PHE A 164 -9.07 -6.65 -0.35
CA PHE A 164 -10.20 -7.54 -0.18
C PHE A 164 -11.48 -6.76 0.14
N SER A 165 -12.63 -7.33 -0.20
CA SER A 165 -13.92 -6.89 0.35
C SER A 165 -14.48 -8.01 1.25
N PRO A 166 -14.37 -7.90 2.60
CA PRO A 166 -14.97 -8.87 3.50
C PRO A 166 -16.50 -8.88 3.33
N PRO A 167 -17.12 -10.03 2.96
CA PRO A 167 -18.53 -10.07 2.57
C PRO A 167 -19.48 -9.91 3.76
N ASN A 168 -19.01 -10.18 4.97
CA ASN A 168 -19.81 -10.12 6.20
C ASN A 168 -18.91 -9.80 7.41
N LYS A 169 -19.56 -9.49 8.54
CA LYS A 169 -18.88 -9.16 9.79
C LYS A 169 -18.00 -10.31 10.31
N GLU A 170 -18.45 -11.56 10.21
CA GLU A 170 -17.65 -12.72 10.65
C GLU A 170 -16.30 -12.79 9.93
N ARG A 171 -16.28 -12.56 8.62
CA ARG A 171 -15.03 -12.51 7.84
C ARG A 171 -14.16 -11.32 8.21
N PHE A 172 -14.77 -10.17 8.52
CA PHE A 172 -14.04 -9.03 9.04
C PHE A 172 -13.40 -9.33 10.41
N ASP A 173 -14.13 -9.96 11.32
CA ASP A 173 -13.65 -10.34 12.65
C ASP A 173 -12.49 -11.35 12.56
N LEU A 174 -12.55 -12.33 11.64
CA LEU A 174 -11.45 -13.26 11.38
C LEU A 174 -10.20 -12.56 10.84
N LEU A 175 -10.36 -11.52 10.01
CA LEU A 175 -9.23 -10.70 9.56
C LEU A 175 -8.65 -9.90 10.73
N GLY A 176 -9.49 -9.38 11.63
CA GLY A 176 -9.04 -8.80 12.89
C GLY A 176 -8.21 -9.78 13.73
N GLN A 177 -8.67 -11.04 13.84
CA GLN A 177 -7.91 -12.10 14.52
C GLN A 177 -6.57 -12.38 13.86
N PHE A 178 -6.51 -12.35 12.51
CA PHE A 178 -5.25 -12.46 11.79
C PHE A 178 -4.27 -11.36 12.22
N PHE A 179 -4.70 -10.09 12.28
CA PHE A 179 -3.82 -9.00 12.71
C PHE A 179 -3.34 -9.18 14.16
N LEU A 180 -4.25 -9.57 15.06
CA LEU A 180 -3.92 -9.82 16.48
C LEU A 180 -2.91 -10.96 16.67
N ASN A 181 -2.89 -11.94 15.77
CA ASN A 181 -1.90 -13.02 15.78
C ASN A 181 -0.54 -12.60 15.21
N HIS A 182 -0.44 -11.45 14.55
CA HIS A 182 0.74 -10.98 13.82
C HIS A 182 1.14 -9.56 14.25
N LEU A 183 1.32 -9.35 15.55
CA LEU A 183 1.67 -8.03 16.12
C LEU A 183 3.01 -7.46 15.64
N GLY A 184 3.87 -8.29 15.01
CA GLY A 184 5.16 -7.90 14.47
C GLY A 184 5.12 -7.13 13.14
N ILE A 185 3.93 -6.90 12.56
CA ILE A 185 3.73 -6.16 11.32
C ILE A 185 4.14 -4.68 11.50
N GLU A 186 4.94 -4.18 10.57
CA GLU A 186 5.52 -2.84 10.55
C GLU A 186 5.05 -2.02 9.33
N ASP A 187 4.64 -2.67 8.23
CA ASP A 187 4.12 -2.02 7.03
C ASP A 187 2.82 -2.71 6.58
N ALA A 188 1.76 -1.93 6.38
CA ALA A 188 0.48 -2.45 5.94
C ALA A 188 -0.08 -1.61 4.79
N ASN A 189 -0.36 -2.27 3.67
CA ASN A 189 -1.20 -1.75 2.59
C ASN A 189 -2.56 -2.44 2.65
N LEU A 190 -3.60 -1.71 3.06
CA LEU A 190 -4.94 -2.22 3.28
C LEU A 190 -5.95 -1.48 2.41
N SER A 191 -6.70 -2.23 1.61
CA SER A 191 -7.88 -1.75 0.92
C SER A 191 -9.01 -2.70 1.28
N LEU A 192 -9.66 -2.45 2.42
CA LEU A 192 -10.77 -3.27 2.89
C LEU A 192 -12.06 -2.57 2.48
N GLU A 193 -12.60 -2.91 1.31
CA GLU A 193 -13.89 -2.40 0.86
C GLU A 193 -14.98 -3.04 1.73
N ASN A 194 -15.33 -2.41 2.85
CA ASN A 194 -16.24 -2.99 3.83
C ASN A 194 -17.42 -2.07 4.15
N ASN A 195 -18.55 -2.70 4.46
CA ASN A 195 -19.74 -2.03 5.00
C ASN A 195 -19.74 -2.04 6.54
N PHE A 196 -18.62 -2.39 7.17
CA PHE A 196 -18.51 -2.62 8.60
C PHE A 196 -17.60 -1.56 9.22
N ASP A 197 -17.81 -1.22 10.48
CA ASP A 197 -17.02 -0.18 11.13
C ASP A 197 -15.64 -0.70 11.57
N PRO A 198 -14.52 -0.30 10.92
CA PRO A 198 -13.20 -0.78 11.30
C PRO A 198 -12.76 -0.29 12.68
N GLN A 199 -13.38 0.77 13.19
CA GLN A 199 -13.15 1.30 14.53
C GLN A 199 -13.45 0.28 15.63
N ALA A 200 -14.27 -0.74 15.37
CA ALA A 200 -14.55 -1.81 16.33
C ALA A 200 -13.27 -2.56 16.76
N LEU A 201 -12.24 -2.64 15.90
CA LEU A 201 -10.97 -3.29 16.24
C LEU A 201 -10.00 -2.39 17.00
N ARG A 202 -10.26 -1.08 17.07
CA ARG A 202 -9.33 -0.07 17.63
C ARG A 202 -8.91 -0.37 19.05
N SER A 203 -9.84 -0.79 19.90
CA SER A 203 -9.58 -1.08 21.31
C SER A 203 -8.62 -2.25 21.52
N LEU A 204 -8.51 -3.15 20.53
CA LEU A 204 -7.62 -4.29 20.55
C LEU A 204 -6.21 -3.95 20.02
N ASN A 205 -6.06 -2.76 19.41
CA ASN A 205 -4.82 -2.29 18.80
C ASN A 205 -4.15 -3.35 17.90
N PRO A 206 -4.79 -3.75 16.78
CA PRO A 206 -4.43 -4.94 16.01
C PRO A 206 -3.05 -4.90 15.38
N LEU A 207 -2.46 -3.71 15.19
CA LEU A 207 -1.17 -3.49 14.54
C LEU A 207 -0.31 -2.53 15.38
N PRO A 208 0.17 -2.94 16.57
CA PRO A 208 0.79 -2.04 17.54
C PRO A 208 2.16 -1.51 17.09
N ASN A 209 2.88 -2.26 16.25
CA ASN A 209 4.22 -1.92 15.76
C ASN A 209 4.22 -1.26 14.37
N LEU A 210 3.04 -0.87 13.87
CA LEU A 210 2.92 -0.32 12.53
C LEU A 210 3.68 1.01 12.39
N GLN A 211 4.58 1.08 11.41
CA GLN A 211 5.38 2.26 11.10
C GLN A 211 4.89 2.96 9.83
N ARG A 212 4.38 2.20 8.86
CA ARG A 212 3.84 2.70 7.61
C ARG A 212 2.46 2.11 7.35
N PHE A 213 1.52 2.96 7.00
CA PHE A 213 0.19 2.59 6.56
C PHE A 213 -0.06 3.12 5.14
N GLU A 214 -0.63 2.29 4.28
CA GLU A 214 -1.20 2.66 2.99
C GLU A 214 -2.63 2.13 2.92
N GLY A 215 -3.61 2.93 2.52
CA GLY A 215 -4.98 2.46 2.43
C GLY A 215 -6.04 3.54 2.37
N SER A 216 -7.28 3.22 2.75
CA SER A 216 -8.31 4.24 2.95
C SER A 216 -8.23 4.87 4.34
N LEU A 217 -8.70 6.12 4.50
CA LEU A 217 -8.90 6.69 5.84
C LEU A 217 -9.89 5.87 6.68
N GLY A 218 -10.84 5.18 6.04
CA GLY A 218 -11.76 4.25 6.69
C GLY A 218 -11.02 3.10 7.38
N ASP A 219 -10.07 2.48 6.69
CA ASP A 219 -9.25 1.38 7.22
C ASP A 219 -8.34 1.85 8.35
N LEU A 220 -7.79 3.07 8.24
CA LEU A 220 -6.95 3.66 9.28
C LEU A 220 -7.68 3.79 10.63
N LYS A 221 -9.02 3.86 10.65
CA LYS A 221 -9.84 3.93 11.88
C LYS A 221 -9.64 2.71 12.79
N MET A 222 -9.18 1.57 12.27
CA MET A 222 -8.91 0.39 13.08
C MET A 222 -7.68 0.56 13.99
N LEU A 223 -6.81 1.53 13.70
CA LEU A 223 -5.62 1.77 14.48
C LEU A 223 -5.95 2.62 15.71
N SER A 224 -5.32 2.27 16.82
CA SER A 224 -5.19 3.19 17.96
C SER A 224 -4.19 4.30 17.61
N SER A 225 -4.14 5.37 18.42
CA SER A 225 -3.05 6.36 18.37
C SER A 225 -1.74 5.66 18.74
N GLY A 226 -1.14 4.97 17.78
CA GLY A 226 0.07 4.18 17.97
C GLY A 226 1.31 5.07 18.10
N SER A 227 2.28 4.62 18.90
CA SER A 227 3.56 5.30 19.11
C SER A 227 4.53 5.20 17.93
N HIS A 228 4.30 4.28 16.98
CA HIS A 228 5.29 3.94 15.95
C HIS A 228 4.91 4.39 14.54
N LEU A 229 3.66 4.80 14.30
CA LEU A 229 3.21 5.18 12.97
C LEU A 229 3.88 6.50 12.55
N THR A 230 4.69 6.44 11.49
CA THR A 230 5.47 7.59 10.98
C THR A 230 5.02 8.03 9.59
N THR A 231 4.48 7.10 8.80
CA THR A 231 4.09 7.37 7.41
C THR A 231 2.67 6.90 7.15
N VAL A 232 1.85 7.79 6.60
CA VAL A 232 0.48 7.50 6.17
C VAL A 232 0.34 7.85 4.69
N GLU A 233 -0.09 6.89 3.91
CA GLU A 233 -0.53 7.07 2.53
C GLU A 233 -2.02 6.73 2.46
N CYS A 234 -2.85 7.70 2.12
CA CYS A 234 -4.29 7.54 2.23
C CYS A 234 -5.04 7.89 0.93
N THR A 235 -6.12 7.15 0.73
CA THR A 235 -7.19 7.46 -0.21
C THR A 235 -8.42 7.91 0.58
N ILE A 236 -9.12 8.86 -0.02
CA ILE A 236 -10.36 9.47 0.43
C ILE A 236 -11.41 9.11 -0.62
N ALA A 237 -12.42 8.36 -0.21
CA ALA A 237 -13.60 8.11 -1.04
C ALA A 237 -14.57 9.28 -0.89
N PRO A 238 -14.76 10.13 -1.92
CA PRO A 238 -15.68 11.26 -1.82
C PRO A 238 -17.11 10.74 -1.65
N ARG A 239 -17.89 11.41 -0.79
CA ARG A 239 -19.33 11.18 -0.70
C ARG A 239 -20.05 12.05 -1.73
N TYR A 240 -21.11 11.53 -2.35
CA TYR A 240 -21.81 12.21 -3.45
C TYR A 240 -22.42 13.57 -3.06
N ASP A 241 -22.59 13.83 -1.76
CA ASP A 241 -23.30 14.97 -1.18
C ASP A 241 -22.39 15.99 -0.46
N GLN A 242 -21.08 15.75 -0.39
CA GLN A 242 -20.14 16.60 0.35
C GLN A 242 -18.98 17.06 -0.53
N SER A 243 -18.42 18.22 -0.22
CA SER A 243 -17.13 18.59 -0.79
C SER A 243 -16.04 17.68 -0.22
N ILE A 244 -15.00 17.43 -1.01
CA ILE A 244 -13.93 16.51 -0.63
C ILE A 244 -13.12 16.98 0.59
N ASP A 245 -13.05 18.29 0.85
CA ASP A 245 -12.41 18.83 2.05
C ASP A 245 -13.24 18.60 3.32
N GLU A 246 -14.58 18.70 3.22
CA GLU A 246 -15.50 18.29 4.30
C GLU A 246 -15.40 16.79 4.55
N THR A 247 -15.40 15.97 3.49
CA THR A 247 -15.21 14.52 3.61
C THR A 247 -13.87 14.18 4.27
N LEU A 248 -12.77 14.84 3.87
CA LEU A 248 -11.47 14.67 4.50
C LEU A 248 -11.53 15.01 6.00
N ALA A 249 -12.06 16.17 6.35
CA ALA A 249 -12.14 16.61 7.74
C ALA A 249 -13.00 15.67 8.59
N GLN A 250 -14.13 15.20 8.05
CA GLN A 250 -14.99 14.22 8.69
C GLN A 250 -14.25 12.89 8.90
N GLU A 251 -13.63 12.32 7.88
CA GLU A 251 -12.93 11.04 7.98
C GLU A 251 -11.74 11.10 8.95
N LEU A 252 -10.96 12.20 8.93
CA LEU A 252 -9.90 12.44 9.89
C LEU A 252 -10.43 12.56 11.33
N SER A 253 -11.57 13.21 11.55
CA SER A 253 -12.16 13.37 12.88
C SER A 253 -12.54 12.05 13.56
N LEU A 254 -12.79 11.00 12.76
CA LEU A 254 -13.17 9.67 13.23
C LEU A 254 -11.97 8.80 13.64
N LEU A 255 -10.76 9.23 13.33
CA LEU A 255 -9.55 8.50 13.69
C LEU A 255 -9.25 8.60 15.20
N ALA A 256 -8.31 7.78 15.67
CA ALA A 256 -7.79 7.85 17.03
C ALA A 256 -6.83 9.06 17.20
N ASN A 257 -7.32 10.27 17.00
CA ASN A 257 -6.47 11.46 17.01
C ASN A 257 -5.90 11.80 18.41
N PRO A 258 -4.72 12.43 18.47
CA PRO A 258 -3.77 12.64 17.36
C PRO A 258 -2.88 11.41 17.13
N PHE A 259 -2.25 11.29 15.95
CA PHE A 259 -1.09 10.41 15.71
C PHE A 259 0.19 11.25 15.78
N PRO A 260 0.84 11.33 16.95
CA PRO A 260 1.87 12.33 17.22
C PRO A 260 3.20 12.09 16.51
N HIS A 261 3.43 10.91 15.95
CA HIS A 261 4.70 10.54 15.31
C HIS A 261 4.65 10.50 13.78
N VAL A 262 3.47 10.75 13.18
CA VAL A 262 3.34 10.80 11.73
C VAL A 262 4.05 12.05 11.22
N THR A 263 5.09 11.83 10.42
CA THR A 263 5.93 12.86 9.80
C THR A 263 5.67 12.99 8.31
N HIS A 264 5.16 11.92 7.67
CA HIS A 264 4.90 11.87 6.23
C HIS A 264 3.43 11.52 5.94
N LEU A 265 2.78 12.38 5.17
CA LEU A 265 1.42 12.18 4.67
C LEU A 265 1.40 12.23 3.14
N TYR A 266 0.92 11.16 2.52
CA TYR A 266 0.68 11.06 1.08
C TYR A 266 -0.83 10.91 0.85
N ILE A 267 -1.42 11.74 -0.01
CA ILE A 267 -2.84 11.74 -0.33
C ILE A 267 -2.99 11.37 -1.80
N SER A 268 -3.48 10.15 -2.06
CA SER A 268 -3.61 9.64 -3.44
C SER A 268 -4.95 10.04 -4.09
N SER A 269 -5.85 10.68 -3.34
CA SER A 269 -7.13 11.15 -3.86
C SER A 269 -7.00 12.40 -4.73
N ARG A 270 -7.78 12.42 -5.80
CA ARG A 270 -7.89 13.60 -6.67
C ARG A 270 -8.70 14.69 -5.98
N ASN A 271 -8.43 15.93 -6.36
CA ASN A 271 -9.20 17.12 -6.01
C ASN A 271 -9.18 17.53 -4.54
N VAL A 272 -8.21 17.09 -3.74
CA VAL A 272 -8.13 17.49 -2.32
C VAL A 272 -7.47 18.87 -2.21
N PRO A 273 -8.23 19.96 -1.95
CA PRO A 273 -7.65 21.30 -1.88
C PRO A 273 -7.00 21.52 -0.51
N LEU A 274 -6.03 22.44 -0.45
CA LEU A 274 -5.57 22.99 0.81
C LEU A 274 -6.46 24.19 1.19
N THR A 275 -7.24 24.03 2.25
CA THR A 275 -8.19 25.03 2.80
C THR A 275 -7.99 25.14 4.31
N SER A 276 -8.63 26.13 4.94
CA SER A 276 -8.59 26.25 6.40
C SER A 276 -9.16 25.02 7.12
N VAL A 277 -10.19 24.38 6.53
CA VAL A 277 -10.84 23.17 7.05
C VAL A 277 -9.90 21.97 6.95
N SER A 278 -9.36 21.69 5.77
CA SER A 278 -8.45 20.55 5.57
C SER A 278 -7.15 20.72 6.35
N LEU A 279 -6.59 21.94 6.40
CA LEU A 279 -5.39 22.22 7.18
C LEU A 279 -5.58 21.95 8.67
N LYS A 280 -6.68 22.44 9.27
CA LYS A 280 -6.99 22.21 10.68
C LYS A 280 -7.21 20.73 10.98
N ALA A 281 -7.92 20.03 10.10
CA ALA A 281 -8.16 18.60 10.26
C ALA A 281 -6.85 17.80 10.19
N ILE A 282 -5.99 18.08 9.20
CA ILE A 282 -4.68 17.44 9.07
C ILE A 282 -3.81 17.74 10.30
N ALA A 283 -3.78 18.99 10.77
CA ALA A 283 -2.99 19.39 11.95
C ALA A 283 -3.49 18.74 13.25
N ALA A 284 -4.80 18.56 13.40
CA ALA A 284 -5.38 17.86 14.55
C ALA A 284 -5.05 16.36 14.54
N SER A 285 -5.01 15.74 13.37
CA SER A 285 -4.67 14.32 13.24
C SER A 285 -3.18 14.03 13.27
N PHE A 286 -2.35 14.88 12.68
CA PHE A 286 -0.92 14.63 12.47
C PHE A 286 -0.07 15.87 12.84
N PRO A 287 0.05 16.19 14.13
CA PRO A 287 0.68 17.44 14.57
C PRO A 287 2.18 17.55 14.27
N SER A 288 2.87 16.43 14.03
CA SER A 288 4.31 16.36 13.78
C SER A 288 4.69 16.25 12.29
N LEU A 289 3.78 16.56 11.36
CA LEU A 289 4.08 16.44 9.93
C LEU A 289 5.24 17.33 9.49
N GLU A 290 6.12 16.72 8.70
CA GLU A 290 7.27 17.36 8.06
C GLU A 290 7.13 17.33 6.52
N TYR A 291 6.37 16.38 5.99
CA TYR A 291 6.17 16.17 4.56
C TYR A 291 4.69 15.91 4.23
N ILE A 292 4.15 16.67 3.27
CA ILE A 292 2.83 16.44 2.67
C ILE A 292 2.95 16.36 1.15
N ASP A 293 2.32 15.36 0.56
CA ASP A 293 2.22 15.14 -0.89
C ASP A 293 0.79 14.72 -1.25
N GLY A 294 0.25 15.24 -2.35
CA GLY A 294 -1.05 14.82 -2.88
C GLY A 294 -2.14 15.90 -2.88
N LEU A 295 -1.90 17.04 -2.24
CA LEU A 295 -2.84 18.17 -2.26
C LEU A 295 -2.91 18.80 -3.66
N GLN A 296 -4.01 19.48 -3.98
CA GLN A 296 -4.20 20.15 -5.26
C GLN A 296 -4.15 21.67 -5.13
N ALA A 297 -3.49 22.30 -6.10
CA ALA A 297 -3.41 23.75 -6.22
C ALA A 297 -4.65 24.26 -6.99
N THR A 298 -5.79 24.28 -6.31
CA THR A 298 -7.08 24.67 -6.88
C THR A 298 -7.39 26.16 -6.69
N LYS A 299 -8.53 26.64 -7.21
CA LYS A 299 -9.00 28.01 -6.96
C LYS A 299 -9.32 28.25 -5.49
N GLU A 300 -9.88 27.24 -4.82
CA GLU A 300 -10.16 27.26 -3.38
C GLU A 300 -8.89 27.45 -2.56
N TYR A 301 -7.78 26.80 -2.97
CA TYR A 301 -6.47 27.05 -2.37
C TYR A 301 -6.00 28.50 -2.58
N LEU A 302 -6.11 29.04 -3.80
CA LEU A 302 -5.72 30.42 -4.07
C LEU A 302 -6.55 31.42 -3.27
N ASP A 303 -7.85 31.20 -3.15
CA ASP A 303 -8.74 32.08 -2.39
C ASP A 303 -8.45 31.97 -0.89
N PHE A 304 -8.15 30.77 -0.39
CA PHE A 304 -7.65 30.57 0.97
C PHE A 304 -6.35 31.35 1.23
N MET A 305 -5.38 31.32 0.32
CA MET A 305 -4.10 32.02 0.49
C MET A 305 -4.21 33.55 0.50
N LYS A 306 -5.33 34.12 0.02
CA LYS A 306 -5.64 35.55 0.10
C LYS A 306 -6.28 35.96 1.43
N THR A 307 -6.66 35.01 2.27
CA THR A 307 -7.25 35.27 3.60
C THR A 307 -6.17 35.53 4.66
N ASP A 308 -6.58 35.73 5.92
CA ASP A 308 -5.67 35.81 7.06
C ASP A 308 -5.10 34.43 7.43
N ILE A 309 -4.17 33.96 6.59
CA ILE A 309 -3.48 32.67 6.76
C ILE A 309 -2.55 32.62 7.97
N GLU A 310 -2.09 33.77 8.46
CA GLU A 310 -1.16 33.86 9.59
C GLU A 310 -1.82 33.41 10.90
N SER A 311 -3.14 33.59 11.02
CA SER A 311 -3.95 33.04 12.11
C SER A 311 -3.88 31.50 12.21
N LEU A 312 -3.44 30.82 11.15
CA LEU A 312 -3.28 29.36 11.06
C LEU A 312 -1.80 28.94 11.00
N SER A 313 -0.86 29.84 11.23
CA SER A 313 0.59 29.52 11.23
C SER A 313 1.02 28.51 12.30
N TRP A 314 0.18 28.31 13.32
CA TRP A 314 0.36 27.27 14.33
C TRP A 314 0.03 25.87 13.79
N CYS A 315 -0.71 25.76 12.68
CA CYS A 315 -1.00 24.49 12.04
C CYS A 315 0.26 23.98 11.32
N LEU A 316 0.71 22.77 11.67
CA LEU A 316 1.85 22.10 11.05
C LEU A 316 3.18 22.90 11.10
N PRO A 317 3.64 23.30 12.31
CA PRO A 317 4.81 24.18 12.46
C PRO A 317 6.12 23.53 11.98
N ARG A 318 6.14 22.19 11.81
CA ARG A 318 7.29 21.40 11.37
C ARG A 318 7.29 21.09 9.87
N LEU A 319 6.29 21.56 9.12
CA LEU A 319 6.18 21.23 7.70
C LEU A 319 7.37 21.82 6.93
N HIS A 320 8.20 20.94 6.36
CA HIS A 320 9.38 21.30 5.58
C HIS A 320 9.12 21.18 4.08
N THR A 321 8.30 20.21 3.68
CA THR A 321 7.99 19.96 2.27
C THR A 321 6.49 19.86 2.02
N LEU A 322 6.01 20.65 1.07
CA LEU A 322 4.66 20.61 0.55
C LEU A 322 4.71 20.34 -0.96
N ARG A 323 4.14 19.22 -1.40
CA ARG A 323 3.99 18.91 -2.82
C ARG A 323 2.52 18.93 -3.21
N MET A 324 2.22 19.79 -4.18
CA MET A 324 0.88 19.99 -4.71
C MET A 324 0.84 19.65 -6.20
N TYR A 325 -0.35 19.29 -6.69
CA TYR A 325 -0.59 18.95 -8.08
C TYR A 325 -1.52 19.94 -8.76
N GLU A 326 -1.23 20.24 -10.02
CA GLU A 326 -2.19 20.93 -10.89
C GLU A 326 -3.38 20.01 -11.18
N ARG A 327 -4.58 20.59 -11.22
CA ARG A 327 -5.77 19.86 -11.63
C ARG A 327 -5.63 19.50 -13.12
N PRO A 328 -5.75 18.22 -13.51
CA PRO A 328 -5.71 17.86 -14.93
C PRO A 328 -6.85 18.55 -15.68
N LYS A 329 -6.55 19.12 -16.85
CA LYS A 329 -7.57 19.58 -17.80
C LYS A 329 -8.44 18.38 -18.15
N ALA A 330 -9.69 18.36 -17.71
CA ALA A 330 -10.61 17.31 -18.11
C ALA A 330 -10.90 17.47 -19.61
N GLU A 331 -10.29 16.64 -20.46
CA GLU A 331 -10.57 16.63 -21.91
C GLU A 331 -12.01 16.20 -22.24
N ASN A 332 -12.79 15.70 -21.27
CA ASN A 332 -14.13 15.15 -21.49
C ASN A 332 -15.22 15.56 -20.48
N ASP A 333 -15.04 16.63 -19.68
CA ASP A 333 -16.13 17.16 -18.84
C ASP A 333 -17.14 17.95 -19.69
N THR A 334 -17.87 17.24 -20.54
CA THR A 334 -19.00 17.75 -21.33
C THR A 334 -20.23 18.08 -20.48
N ARG A 335 -20.18 17.86 -19.15
CA ARG A 335 -21.32 18.05 -18.23
C ARG A 335 -21.19 19.23 -17.26
N SER A 336 -20.06 19.93 -17.21
CA SER A 336 -19.96 21.20 -16.47
C SER A 336 -19.72 22.35 -17.44
N SER A 337 -20.80 23.06 -17.79
CA SER A 337 -20.73 24.34 -18.52
C SER A 337 -20.12 25.49 -17.69
N GLY A 338 -19.63 25.22 -16.48
CA GLY A 338 -18.79 26.14 -15.73
C GLY A 338 -17.35 26.03 -16.19
N LYS A 339 -16.80 27.12 -16.74
CA LYS A 339 -15.35 27.29 -16.92
C LYS A 339 -14.67 26.87 -15.61
N THR A 340 -13.97 25.75 -15.62
CA THR A 340 -13.03 25.44 -14.54
C THR A 340 -11.86 26.40 -14.73
N ASP A 341 -11.89 27.52 -13.99
CA ASP A 341 -10.81 28.50 -13.97
C ASP A 341 -9.54 27.81 -13.48
N ILE A 342 -8.70 27.38 -14.41
CA ILE A 342 -7.36 26.90 -14.11
C ILE A 342 -6.60 28.09 -13.53
N PRO A 343 -6.04 27.98 -12.31
CA PRO A 343 -5.21 29.02 -11.72
C PRO A 343 -4.14 29.51 -12.69
N SER A 344 -3.95 30.84 -12.77
CA SER A 344 -2.84 31.38 -13.55
C SER A 344 -1.51 31.00 -12.89
N HIS A 345 -0.46 30.79 -13.69
CA HIS A 345 0.86 30.44 -13.17
C HIS A 345 1.42 31.51 -12.21
N ASP A 346 1.09 32.78 -12.46
CA ASP A 346 1.50 33.91 -11.61
C ASP A 346 0.78 33.93 -10.26
N ASP A 347 -0.49 33.54 -10.21
CA ASP A 347 -1.24 33.41 -8.94
C ASP A 347 -0.69 32.25 -8.11
N LEU A 348 -0.40 31.11 -8.74
CA LEU A 348 0.21 29.95 -8.08
C LEU A 348 1.58 30.29 -7.52
N LYS A 349 2.43 30.97 -8.31
CA LYS A 349 3.76 31.40 -7.85
C LYS A 349 3.68 32.34 -6.65
N ARG A 350 2.73 33.29 -6.65
CA ARG A 350 2.50 34.18 -5.50
C ARG A 350 2.07 33.40 -4.26
N ALA A 351 1.05 32.54 -4.38
CA ALA A 351 0.58 31.69 -3.28
C ALA A 351 1.71 30.79 -2.71
N PHE A 352 2.58 30.26 -3.58
CA PHE A 352 3.69 29.41 -3.15
C PHE A 352 4.76 30.21 -2.40
N ASN A 353 5.04 31.44 -2.82
CA ASN A 353 5.92 32.34 -2.10
C ASN A 353 5.34 32.70 -0.71
N ASP A 354 4.02 32.91 -0.64
CA ASP A 354 3.31 33.26 0.60
C ASP A 354 3.16 32.06 1.56
N SER A 355 3.44 30.84 1.10
CA SER A 355 3.34 29.63 1.93
C SER A 355 4.24 29.67 3.17
N ARG A 356 5.31 30.49 3.18
CA ARG A 356 6.15 30.73 4.38
C ARG A 356 5.44 31.47 5.51
N ARG A 357 4.41 32.27 5.20
CA ARG A 357 3.58 32.94 6.20
C ARG A 357 2.67 31.94 6.93
N LEU A 358 2.27 30.88 6.23
CA LEU A 358 1.46 29.80 6.78
C LEU A 358 2.31 28.69 7.43
N PHE A 359 3.47 28.37 6.85
CA PHE A 359 4.36 27.30 7.30
C PHE A 359 5.76 27.87 7.55
N PRO A 360 6.07 28.31 8.79
CA PRO A 360 7.33 29.00 9.07
C PRO A 360 8.59 28.16 8.74
N SER A 361 8.49 26.84 8.87
CA SER A 361 9.60 25.89 8.64
C SER A 361 9.72 25.39 7.21
N ILE A 362 8.90 25.88 6.27
CA ILE A 362 8.84 25.34 4.91
C ILE A 362 10.13 25.66 4.15
N VAL A 363 10.78 24.60 3.67
CA VAL A 363 11.98 24.68 2.84
C VAL A 363 11.59 24.58 1.38
N GLN A 364 10.61 23.73 1.07
CA GLN A 364 10.30 23.35 -0.29
C GLN A 364 8.79 23.30 -0.53
N VAL A 365 8.34 24.05 -1.54
CA VAL A 365 6.99 23.93 -2.11
C VAL A 365 7.15 23.54 -3.58
N ARG A 366 6.54 22.43 -4.00
CA ARG A 366 6.63 21.94 -5.39
C ARG A 366 5.25 21.82 -6.02
N LEU A 367 5.14 22.31 -7.25
CA LEU A 367 4.03 22.01 -8.14
C LEU A 367 4.45 20.87 -9.06
N SER A 368 3.59 19.86 -9.22
CA SER A 368 3.82 18.74 -10.12
C SER A 368 2.62 18.55 -11.04
N ALA A 369 2.88 18.12 -12.27
CA ALA A 369 1.81 17.60 -13.11
C ALA A 369 1.28 16.30 -12.51
N GLN A 370 -0.04 16.15 -12.42
CA GLN A 370 -0.62 14.88 -11.97
C GLN A 370 -0.40 13.84 -13.07
N THR A 371 0.63 13.00 -12.93
CA THR A 371 0.78 11.81 -13.77
C THR A 371 -0.33 10.85 -13.39
N LEU A 372 -1.16 10.46 -14.36
CA LEU A 372 -2.09 9.33 -14.21
C LEU A 372 -1.25 8.09 -13.89
N VAL A 373 -1.12 7.75 -12.62
CA VAL A 373 -0.61 6.43 -12.24
C VAL A 373 -1.71 5.46 -12.65
N GLY A 374 -1.43 4.69 -13.71
CA GLY A 374 -2.31 3.67 -14.23
C GLY A 374 -2.60 2.66 -13.13
N THR A 375 -3.88 2.48 -12.83
CA THR A 375 -4.38 1.23 -12.25
C THR A 375 -4.31 0.19 -13.38
N ASP A 376 -3.19 -0.54 -13.46
CA ASP A 376 -3.06 -1.72 -14.31
C ASP A 376 -3.68 -2.97 -13.65
#